data_AF-A0A970NTH3-F1
#
_entry.id   AF-A0A970NTH3-F1
#
_cell.length_a   1.000
_cell.length_b   1.000
_cell.length_c   1.000
_cell.angle_alpha   90.00
_cell.angle_beta   90.00
_cell.angle_gamma   90.00
#
_symmetry.space_group_name_H-M   'P 1'
#
loop_
_entity.id
_entity.type
_entity.pdbx_description
1 polymer ?
#
loop_
_entity_poly.entity_id
_entity_poly.type
_entity_poly.pdbx_seq_one_letter_code
_entity_poly.pdbx_strand_id
1 'polypeptide(L)'
;MKKSTVIILLVLILLIAIVPLFALKDAEFGGADDAASDAVSEVRGEEYEPWYTPVAETILGDEIPGEVESLIFCVQTGIGVGIIAYFMGRFVERKKHSEK
;
A
#
# COMPACT_ATOMS: atom_id res chain seq x y z
N MET A 1 -26.91 8.31 10.33
CA MET A 1 -26.13 9.10 9.34
C MET A 1 -26.85 9.09 8.01
N LYS A 2 -27.03 10.23 7.35
CA LYS A 2 -27.60 10.25 5.99
C LYS A 2 -26.58 9.63 5.04
N LYS A 3 -27.01 8.76 4.11
CA LYS A 3 -26.14 8.07 3.15
C LYS A 3 -25.23 9.04 2.40
N SER A 4 -25.74 10.24 2.08
CA SER A 4 -24.98 11.33 1.45
C SER A 4 -23.79 11.80 2.29
N THR A 5 -23.90 11.84 3.62
CA THR A 5 -22.79 12.23 4.50
C THR A 5 -21.64 11.22 4.44
N VAL A 6 -21.96 9.92 4.37
CA VAL A 6 -20.95 8.85 4.25
C VAL A 6 -20.21 8.94 2.93
N ILE A 7 -20.93 9.17 1.83
CA ILE A 7 -20.34 9.30 0.50
C ILE A 7 -19.40 10.52 0.45
N ILE A 8 -19.82 11.66 0.99
CA ILE A 8 -18.99 12.87 1.04
C ILE A 8 -17.70 12.62 1.84
N LEU A 9 -17.79 11.95 2.99
CA LEU A 9 -16.62 11.61 3.81
C LEU A 9 -15.66 10.67 3.08
N LEU A 10 -16.17 9.64 2.39
CA LEU A 10 -15.33 8.73 1.62
C LEU A 10 -14.60 9.45 0.48
N VAL A 11 -15.29 10.34 -0.24
CA VAL A 11 -14.67 11.16 -1.29
C VAL A 11 -13.60 12.07 -0.70
N LEU A 12 -13.86 12.68 0.47
CA LEU A 12 -12.88 13.55 1.14
C LEU A 12 -11.61 12.79 1.54
N ILE A 13 -11.75 11.58 2.12
CA ILE A 13 -10.62 10.71 2.47
C ILE A 13 -9.80 10.38 1.21
N LEU A 14 -10.49 10.04 0.13
CA LEU A 14 -9.86 9.68 -1.14
C LEU A 14 -9.12 10.88 -1.75
N LEU A 15 -9.67 12.09 -1.63
CA LEU A 15 -8.98 13.33 -2.04
C LEU A 15 -7.74 13.60 -1.17
N ILE A 16 -7.82 13.43 0.15
CA ILE A 16 -6.67 13.62 1.05
C ILE A 16 -5.54 12.64 0.72
N ALA A 17 -5.87 11.41 0.32
CA ALA A 17 -4.87 10.42 -0.07
C ALA A 17 -4.24 10.68 -1.45
N ILE A 18 -5.02 11.16 -2.43
CA ILE A 18 -4.57 11.29 -3.82
C ILE A 18 -3.95 12.66 -4.13
N VAL A 19 -4.47 13.74 -3.55
CA VAL A 19 -4.01 15.12 -3.86
C VAL A 19 -2.51 15.32 -3.58
N PRO A 20 -1.93 14.83 -2.46
CA PRO A 20 -0.50 14.98 -2.18
C PRO A 20 0.40 14.37 -3.27
N LEU A 21 0.03 13.21 -3.81
CA LEU A 21 0.81 12.49 -4.85
C LEU A 21 1.02 13.32 -6.13
N PHE A 22 0.13 14.26 -6.43
CA PHE A 22 0.25 15.12 -7.61
C PHE A 22 0.77 16.52 -7.28
N ALA A 23 0.60 16.98 -6.04
CA ALA A 23 0.97 18.32 -5.60
C ALA A 23 2.38 18.41 -5.00
N LEU A 24 2.94 17.29 -4.50
CA LEU A 24 4.22 17.20 -3.80
C LEU A 24 5.20 16.26 -4.54
N LYS A 25 5.32 16.42 -5.86
CA LYS A 25 6.13 15.54 -6.73
C LYS A 25 7.64 15.51 -6.40
N ASP A 26 8.15 16.56 -5.74
CA ASP A 26 9.57 16.69 -5.37
C ASP A 26 9.84 16.35 -3.90
N ALA A 27 8.87 15.79 -3.19
CA ALA A 27 9.08 15.39 -1.81
C ALA A 27 9.76 14.02 -1.77
N GLU A 28 10.90 13.94 -1.08
CA GLU A 28 11.62 12.69 -0.83
C GLU A 28 10.79 11.80 0.09
N PHE A 29 10.01 10.92 -0.52
CA PHE A 29 9.27 9.88 0.17
C PHE A 29 9.82 8.54 -0.26
N GLY A 30 10.65 7.96 0.62
CA GLY A 30 11.28 6.67 0.38
C GLY A 30 10.27 5.53 0.33
N GLY A 31 10.44 4.64 -0.64
CA GLY A 31 9.73 3.37 -0.76
C GLY A 31 10.21 2.35 0.28
N ALA A 32 9.45 1.26 0.43
CA ALA A 32 9.85 0.15 1.30
C ALA A 32 11.17 -0.51 0.85
N ASP A 33 11.43 -0.48 -0.46
CA ASP A 33 12.60 -1.12 -1.07
C ASP A 33 13.88 -0.28 -0.91
N ASP A 34 13.77 1.04 -0.74
CA ASP A 34 14.92 1.93 -0.48
C ASP A 34 15.64 1.53 0.81
N ALA A 35 14.88 1.28 1.88
CA ALA A 35 15.44 0.85 3.17
C ALA A 35 16.16 -0.50 3.07
N ALA A 36 15.72 -1.39 2.17
CA ALA A 36 16.39 -2.66 1.93
C ALA A 36 17.67 -2.50 1.10
N SER A 37 17.63 -1.63 0.09
CA SER A 37 18.78 -1.32 -0.78
C SER A 37 19.92 -0.65 0.01
N ASP A 38 19.59 0.29 0.89
CA ASP A 38 20.55 0.97 1.78
C ASP A 38 21.26 -0.02 2.70
N ALA A 39 20.49 -0.92 3.33
CA ALA A 39 21.05 -1.93 4.23
C ALA A 39 21.98 -2.91 3.50
N VAL A 40 21.66 -3.28 2.25
CA VAL A 40 22.51 -4.16 1.45
C VAL A 40 23.79 -3.44 1.01
N SER A 41 23.68 -2.17 0.62
CA SER A 41 24.82 -1.34 0.21
C SER A 41 25.80 -1.12 1.38
N GLU A 42 25.29 -0.89 2.59
CA GLU A 42 26.11 -0.78 3.80
C GLU A 42 26.87 -2.09 4.11
N VAL A 43 26.23 -3.24 3.93
CA VAL A 43 26.85 -4.56 4.18
C VAL A 43 27.88 -4.95 3.11
N ARG A 44 27.62 -4.63 1.85
CA ARG A 44 28.50 -4.98 0.72
C ARG A 44 29.62 -3.98 0.47
N GLY A 45 29.44 -2.71 0.85
CA GLY A 45 30.40 -1.63 0.54
C GLY A 45 30.41 -1.21 -0.94
N GLU A 46 29.46 -1.71 -1.72
CA GLU A 46 29.23 -1.40 -3.13
C GLU A 46 27.75 -1.04 -3.32
N GLU A 47 27.46 -0.15 -4.27
CA GLU A 47 26.11 0.28 -4.60
C GLU A 47 25.30 -0.93 -5.11
N TYR A 48 24.09 -1.12 -4.58
CA TYR A 48 23.24 -2.26 -4.93
C TYR A 48 22.65 -2.11 -6.34
N GLU A 49 22.94 -3.09 -7.22
CA GLU A 49 22.25 -3.21 -8.52
C GLU A 49 20.99 -4.10 -8.40
N PRO A 50 19.81 -3.60 -8.80
CA PRO A 50 18.59 -4.40 -8.85
C PRO A 50 18.71 -5.57 -9.83
N TRP A 51 18.40 -6.78 -9.38
CA TRP A 51 18.40 -7.99 -10.22
C TRP A 51 17.09 -8.18 -11.01
N TYR A 52 16.11 -7.30 -10.81
CA TYR A 52 14.81 -7.34 -11.47
C TYR A 52 14.21 -5.94 -11.55
N THR A 53 13.70 -5.57 -12.73
CA THR A 53 12.95 -4.33 -12.96
C THR A 53 11.46 -4.67 -13.07
N PRO A 54 10.59 -4.03 -12.29
CA PRO A 54 9.14 -4.19 -12.41
C PRO A 54 8.63 -4.00 -13.85
N VAL A 55 7.69 -4.86 -14.26
CA VAL A 55 7.04 -4.77 -15.58
C VAL A 55 6.35 -3.42 -15.76
N ALA A 56 5.83 -2.84 -14.68
CA ALA A 56 5.17 -1.55 -14.71
C ALA A 56 6.14 -0.42 -15.13
N GLU A 57 7.33 -0.36 -14.55
CA GLU A 57 8.40 0.58 -14.94
C GLU A 57 8.85 0.34 -16.38
N THR A 58 8.96 -0.94 -16.79
CA THR A 58 9.32 -1.30 -18.17
C THR A 58 8.28 -0.81 -19.18
N ILE A 59 7.00 -0.78 -18.82
CA ILE A 59 5.90 -0.32 -19.70
C ILE A 59 5.76 1.21 -19.67
N LEU A 60 5.95 1.84 -18.51
CA LEU A 60 5.85 3.29 -18.32
C LEU A 60 7.08 4.03 -18.86
N GLY A 61 8.22 3.35 -18.99
CA GLY A 61 9.48 3.92 -19.47
C GLY A 61 10.15 4.86 -18.46
N ASP A 62 9.62 4.91 -17.24
CA ASP A 62 10.08 5.73 -16.12
C ASP A 62 9.75 5.00 -14.82
N GLU A 63 10.47 5.32 -13.74
CA GLU A 63 10.23 4.73 -12.43
C GLU A 63 8.88 5.20 -11.87
N ILE A 64 8.13 4.28 -11.25
CA ILE A 64 6.93 4.67 -10.51
C ILE A 64 7.40 5.41 -9.26
N PRO A 65 6.83 6.60 -8.94
CA PRO A 65 7.18 7.26 -7.69
C PRO A 65 6.99 6.29 -6.52
N GLY A 66 8.00 6.12 -5.67
CA GLY A 66 7.98 5.14 -4.56
C GLY A 66 6.77 5.29 -3.61
N GLU A 67 6.20 6.50 -3.53
CA GLU A 67 4.94 6.79 -2.85
C GLU A 67 3.74 6.02 -3.43
N VAL A 68 3.63 5.98 -4.75
CA VAL A 68 2.52 5.35 -5.47
C VAL A 68 2.64 3.83 -5.33
N GLU A 69 3.85 3.30 -5.39
CA GLU A 69 4.10 1.88 -5.11
C GLU A 69 3.68 1.51 -3.69
N SER A 70 4.17 2.27 -2.70
CA SER A 70 3.85 2.07 -1.29
C SER A 70 2.35 2.20 -1.00
N LEU A 71 1.64 3.12 -1.68
CA LEU A 71 0.19 3.28 -1.58
C LEU A 71 -0.54 2.06 -2.14
N ILE A 72 -0.18 1.58 -3.33
CA ILE A 72 -0.79 0.41 -3.94
C ILE A 72 -0.57 -0.82 -3.05
N PHE A 73 0.62 -0.98 -2.50
CA PHE A 73 0.93 -2.03 -1.52
C PHE A 73 0.08 -1.92 -0.24
N CYS A 74 -0.06 -0.72 0.32
CA CYS A 74 -0.91 -0.47 1.49
C CYS A 74 -2.38 -0.81 1.21
N VAL A 75 -2.91 -0.43 0.05
CA VAL A 75 -4.29 -0.74 -0.34
C VAL A 75 -4.49 -2.26 -0.49
N GLN A 76 -3.56 -2.95 -1.14
CA GLN A 76 -3.59 -4.41 -1.27
C GLN A 76 -3.56 -5.08 0.11
N THR A 77 -2.70 -4.61 1.01
CA THR A 77 -2.61 -5.10 2.39
C THR A 77 -3.92 -4.87 3.14
N GLY A 78 -4.51 -3.68 3.05
CA GLY A 78 -5.78 -3.36 3.69
C GLY A 78 -6.92 -4.26 3.21
N ILE A 79 -7.00 -4.52 1.91
CA ILE A 79 -7.98 -5.45 1.33
C ILE A 79 -7.71 -6.88 1.83
N GLY A 80 -6.46 -7.35 1.78
CA GLY A 80 -6.07 -8.69 2.23
C GLY A 80 -6.40 -8.93 3.70
N VAL A 81 -6.03 -7.99 4.58
CA VAL A 81 -6.35 -8.03 6.01
C VAL A 81 -7.86 -8.01 6.23
N GLY A 82 -8.60 -7.18 5.50
CA GLY A 82 -10.05 -7.12 5.57
C GLY A 82 -10.73 -8.46 5.27
N ILE A 83 -10.26 -9.15 4.22
CA ILE A 83 -10.75 -10.49 3.85
C ILE A 83 -10.43 -11.51 4.95
N ILE A 84 -9.18 -11.55 5.43
CA ILE A 84 -8.74 -12.49 6.47
C ILE A 84 -9.54 -12.27 7.76
N ALA A 85 -9.69 -11.03 8.20
CA ALA A 85 -10.44 -10.68 9.40
C ALA A 85 -11.92 -11.07 9.29
N TYR A 86 -12.54 -10.90 8.12
CA TYR A 86 -13.91 -11.35 7.88
C TYR A 86 -14.06 -12.86 8.06
N PHE A 87 -13.19 -13.66 7.43
CA PHE A 87 -13.24 -15.12 7.57
C PHE A 87 -12.98 -15.58 9.00
N MET A 88 -11.97 -15.00 9.66
CA MET A 88 -11.66 -15.32 11.05
C MET A 88 -12.84 -15.01 11.98
N GLY A 89 -13.49 -13.84 11.80
CA GLY A 89 -14.70 -13.47 12.52
C GLY A 89 -15.85 -14.47 12.29
N ARG A 90 -16.05 -14.92 11.05
CA ARG A 90 -17.08 -15.92 10.71
C ARG A 90 -16.80 -17.31 11.30
N PHE A 91 -15.54 -17.72 11.41
CA PHE A 91 -15.19 -18.97 12.09
C PHE A 91 -15.46 -18.90 13.59
N VAL A 92 -15.12 -17.78 14.24
CA VAL A 92 -15.42 -17.55 15.66
C VAL A 92 -16.93 -17.56 15.93
N GLU A 93 -17.70 -16.88 15.09
CA GLU A 93 -19.16 -16.87 15.15
C GLU A 93 -19.75 -18.29 15.01
N ARG A 94 -19.31 -19.04 13.99
CA ARG A 94 -19.76 -20.42 13.75
C ARG A 94 -19.50 -21.34 14.95
N LYS A 95 -18.32 -21.24 15.58
CA LYS A 95 -18.00 -22.02 16.78
C LYS A 95 -18.98 -21.75 17.91
N LYS A 96 -19.27 -20.47 18.18
CA LYS A 96 -20.21 -20.05 19.23
C LYS A 96 -21.64 -20.54 19.01
N HIS A 97 -22.05 -20.71 17.75
CA HIS A 97 -23.36 -21.28 17.39
C HIS A 97 -23.39 -22.81 17.45
N SER A 98 -22.25 -23.49 17.28
CA SER A 98 -22.16 -24.96 17.38
C SER A 98 -22.07 -25.47 18.81
N GLU A 99 -21.65 -24.62 19.76
CA GLU A 99 -21.56 -24.95 21.19
C GLU A 99 -22.87 -24.64 21.97
N LYS A 100 -23.93 -24.23 21.25
CA LYS A 100 -25.27 -23.99 21.77
C LYS A 100 -26.22 -25.10 21.33
#